data_AF-A0A166G5N6-F1
#
_entry.id   AF-A0A166G5N6-F1
#
_cell.length_a   1.000
_cell.length_b   1.000
_cell.length_c   1.000
_cell.angle_alpha   90.00
_cell.angle_beta   90.00
_cell.angle_gamma   90.00
#
_symmetry.space_group_name_H-M   'P 1'
#
loop_
_entity.id
_entity.type
_entity.pdbx_description
1 polymer ?
#
loop_
_entity_poly.entity_id
_entity_poly.type
_entity_poly.pdbx_seq_one_letter_code
_entity_poly.pdbx_strand_id
1 'polypeptide(L)'
;MDSTKRKRPTTPLSATLPVKRSVKKIKRNKPAEKPHYRYTKAQIAELEAYYKKNKYPSLDERSSKFGKWGIIGSKIESWFVRRRERARKNNELPARAVPIFPISEKGELELEILYQRMPFPSPTDQQELADRFGVKVKQIITW
;
A
#
# COMPACT_ATOMS: atom_id res chain seq x y z
N MET A 1 -42.45 -15.60 -33.39
CA MET A 1 -42.96 -15.11 -32.10
C MET A 1 -43.29 -16.32 -31.27
N ASP A 2 -42.43 -16.72 -30.35
CA ASP A 2 -42.63 -17.93 -29.53
C ASP A 2 -42.38 -17.59 -28.05
N SER A 3 -43.46 -17.63 -27.27
CA SER A 3 -43.51 -17.27 -25.85
C SER A 3 -43.70 -18.54 -25.03
N THR A 4 -42.60 -19.12 -24.52
CA THR A 4 -42.68 -20.25 -23.59
C THR A 4 -42.39 -19.81 -22.15
N LYS A 5 -43.49 -19.68 -21.40
CA LYS A 5 -43.63 -19.32 -19.99
C LYS A 5 -43.06 -20.44 -19.10
N ARG A 6 -41.89 -20.26 -18.47
CA ARG A 6 -41.39 -21.20 -17.43
C ARG A 6 -41.82 -20.74 -16.03
N LYS A 7 -42.72 -21.54 -15.44
CA LYS A 7 -43.24 -21.44 -14.08
C LYS A 7 -42.10 -21.61 -13.05
N ARG A 8 -42.02 -20.73 -12.04
CA ARG A 8 -41.19 -20.95 -10.84
C ARG A 8 -41.84 -22.04 -9.99
N PRO A 9 -41.11 -23.08 -9.54
CA PRO A 9 -41.58 -23.93 -8.47
C PRO A 9 -41.43 -23.18 -7.13
N THR A 10 -42.56 -23.00 -6.46
CA THR A 10 -42.68 -22.68 -5.04
C THR A 10 -42.19 -23.87 -4.20
N THR A 11 -41.33 -23.62 -3.21
CA THR A 11 -41.02 -24.58 -2.15
C THR A 11 -40.99 -23.81 -0.82
N PRO A 12 -41.67 -24.31 0.23
CA PRO A 12 -42.13 -23.49 1.34
C PRO A 12 -41.04 -23.20 2.39
N LEU A 13 -41.19 -22.04 3.01
CA LEU A 13 -40.58 -21.65 4.27
C LEU A 13 -41.05 -22.58 5.40
N SER A 14 -40.13 -23.27 6.09
CA SER A 14 -39.97 -23.21 7.55
C SER A 14 -39.09 -24.34 8.11
N ALA A 15 -38.40 -24.00 9.21
CA ALA A 15 -37.67 -24.86 10.15
C ALA A 15 -36.25 -25.31 9.75
N THR A 16 -35.27 -24.40 9.89
CA THR A 16 -33.96 -24.80 10.42
C THR A 16 -33.45 -23.72 11.37
N LEU A 17 -33.21 -24.17 12.60
CA LEU A 17 -32.70 -23.45 13.77
C LEU A 17 -31.40 -22.65 13.46
N PRO A 18 -31.11 -21.56 14.20
CA PRO A 18 -29.86 -20.86 14.06
C PRO A 18 -28.74 -21.68 14.72
N VAL A 19 -28.11 -22.57 13.96
CA VAL A 19 -26.81 -23.13 14.35
C VAL A 19 -25.81 -21.98 14.32
N LYS A 20 -25.48 -21.47 15.51
CA LYS A 20 -24.30 -20.62 15.74
C LYS A 20 -23.06 -21.41 15.33
N ARG A 21 -22.70 -21.35 14.05
CA ARG A 21 -21.40 -21.83 13.57
C ARG A 21 -20.34 -20.88 14.13
N SER A 22 -19.81 -21.25 15.28
CA SER A 22 -18.54 -20.70 15.78
C SER A 22 -17.47 -21.07 14.77
N VAL A 23 -17.16 -20.12 13.87
CA VAL A 23 -16.06 -20.27 12.92
C VAL A 23 -14.77 -20.19 13.73
N LYS A 24 -14.29 -21.34 14.21
CA LYS A 24 -12.94 -21.47 14.76
C LYS A 24 -11.97 -21.01 13.66
N LYS A 25 -11.28 -19.91 13.93
CA LYS A 25 -10.28 -19.27 13.07
C LYS A 25 -9.17 -20.30 12.79
N ILE A 26 -9.24 -20.95 11.62
CA ILE A 26 -8.17 -21.83 11.14
C ILE A 26 -6.91 -20.96 11.06
N LYS A 27 -5.94 -21.22 11.94
CA LYS A 27 -4.62 -20.60 11.88
C LYS A 27 -3.98 -21.07 10.57
N ARG A 28 -4.05 -20.23 9.53
CA ARG A 28 -3.31 -20.45 8.29
C ARG A 28 -1.84 -20.58 8.68
N ASN A 29 -1.24 -21.75 8.47
CA ASN A 29 0.21 -21.92 8.55
C ASN A 29 0.84 -20.96 7.54
N LYS A 30 1.34 -19.82 8.03
CA LYS A 30 2.22 -18.98 7.22
C LYS A 30 3.45 -19.83 6.91
N PRO A 31 3.88 -19.93 5.63
CA PRO A 31 5.15 -20.57 5.32
C PRO A 31 6.23 -19.87 6.15
N ALA A 32 7.11 -20.65 6.77
CA ALA A 32 8.17 -20.17 7.64
C ALA A 32 8.82 -18.93 7.00
N GLU A 33 8.66 -17.77 7.66
CA GLU A 33 9.25 -16.53 7.16
C GLU A 33 10.73 -16.79 6.90
N LYS A 34 11.19 -16.43 5.70
CA LYS A 34 12.59 -16.46 5.31
C LYS A 34 13.44 -15.95 6.49
N PRO A 35 14.51 -16.66 6.88
CA PRO A 35 15.30 -16.31 8.06
C PRO A 35 15.58 -14.81 8.04
N HIS A 36 15.07 -14.10 9.04
CA HIS A 36 15.13 -12.66 9.06
C HIS A 36 16.62 -12.27 9.16
N TYR A 37 17.19 -11.86 8.03
CA TYR A 37 18.56 -11.36 7.98
C TYR A 37 18.71 -10.22 8.99
N ARG A 38 19.61 -10.39 9.96
CA ARG A 38 19.97 -9.38 10.97
C ARG A 38 21.38 -8.90 10.67
N TYR A 39 21.52 -7.59 10.55
CA TYR A 39 22.83 -6.96 10.47
C TYR A 39 23.59 -7.13 11.78
N THR A 40 24.90 -7.32 11.69
CA THR A 40 25.78 -7.28 12.86
C THR A 40 25.87 -5.84 13.41
N LYS A 41 26.28 -5.69 14.68
CA LYS A 41 26.44 -4.36 15.29
C LYS A 41 27.44 -3.48 14.52
N ALA A 42 28.54 -4.07 14.04
CA ALA A 42 29.52 -3.38 13.22
C ALA A 42 28.94 -2.89 11.88
N GLN A 43 28.12 -3.71 11.22
CA GLN A 43 27.44 -3.34 9.98
C GLN A 43 26.45 -2.18 10.19
N ILE A 44 25.69 -2.22 11.29
CA ILE A 44 24.76 -1.13 11.63
C ILE A 44 25.54 0.18 11.88
N ALA A 45 26.66 0.11 12.61
CA ALA A 45 27.50 1.29 12.87
C ALA A 45 28.05 1.90 11.58
N GLU A 46 28.53 1.09 10.63
CA GLU A 46 29.03 1.59 9.33
C GLU A 46 27.88 2.16 8.46
N LEU A 47 26.69 1.55 8.49
CA LEU A 47 25.48 2.08 7.83
C LEU A 47 25.05 3.43 8.42
N GLU A 48 25.06 3.57 9.74
CA GLU A 48 24.71 4.82 10.42
C GLU A 48 25.75 5.92 10.17
N ALA A 49 27.03 5.58 10.23
CA ALA A 49 28.12 6.52 9.91
C ALA A 49 28.00 7.05 8.48
N TYR A 50 27.63 6.18 7.53
CA TYR A 50 27.41 6.58 6.15
C TYR A 50 26.11 7.37 5.97
N TYR A 51 25.03 7.01 6.67
CA TYR A 51 23.76 7.76 6.64
C TYR A 51 23.91 9.22 7.08
N LYS A 52 24.79 9.50 8.05
CA LYS A 52 25.11 10.87 8.48
C LYS A 52 25.72 11.70 7.35
N LYS A 53 26.47 11.07 6.43
CA LYS A 53 27.10 11.72 5.28
C LYS A 53 26.14 11.82 4.09
N ASN A 54 25.46 10.72 3.76
CA ASN A 54 24.52 10.64 2.65
C ASN A 54 23.23 9.91 3.07
N LYS A 55 22.13 10.66 3.17
CA LYS A 55 20.81 10.12 3.54
C LYS A 55 20.10 9.40 2.37
N TYR A 56 20.55 9.65 1.13
CA TYR A 56 19.97 9.15 -0.10
C TYR A 56 21.05 8.55 -1.02
N PRO A 57 21.63 7.41 -0.65
CA PRO A 57 22.69 6.82 -1.44
C PRO A 57 22.15 6.22 -2.75
N SER A 58 22.88 6.46 -3.83
CA SER A 58 22.63 5.90 -5.16
C SER A 58 22.85 4.38 -5.20
N LEU A 59 22.48 3.73 -6.30
CA LEU A 59 22.70 2.29 -6.47
C LEU A 59 24.20 1.95 -6.45
N ASP A 60 25.00 2.72 -7.19
CA ASP A 60 26.44 2.50 -7.32
C ASP A 60 27.15 2.64 -5.96
N GLU A 61 26.87 3.74 -5.25
CA GLU A 61 27.43 3.97 -3.92
C GLU A 61 27.11 2.83 -2.94
N ARG A 62 25.88 2.30 -2.97
CA ARG A 62 25.49 1.17 -2.12
C ARG A 62 26.29 -0.09 -2.45
N SER A 63 26.45 -0.40 -3.73
CA SER A 63 27.18 -1.59 -4.19
C SER A 63 28.67 -1.47 -3.88
N SER A 64 29.29 -0.32 -4.16
CA SER A 64 30.71 -0.08 -3.94
C SER A 64 31.08 -0.11 -2.45
N LYS A 65 30.27 0.52 -1.57
CA LYS A 65 30.58 0.57 -0.12
C LYS A 65 30.31 -0.73 0.62
N PHE A 66 29.23 -1.43 0.27
CA PHE A 66 28.71 -2.54 1.07
C PHE A 66 28.74 -3.89 0.35
N GLY A 67 29.19 -3.94 -0.90
CA GLY A 67 29.34 -5.17 -1.68
C GLY A 67 30.23 -6.19 -0.99
N LYS A 68 31.24 -5.72 -0.24
CA LYS A 68 32.15 -6.54 0.58
C LYS A 68 31.43 -7.39 1.67
N TRP A 69 30.20 -7.05 2.04
CA TRP A 69 29.46 -7.76 3.09
C TRP A 69 28.62 -8.93 2.58
N GLY A 70 28.58 -9.18 1.27
CA GLY A 70 27.72 -10.21 0.67
C GLY A 70 26.23 -9.94 0.87
N ILE A 71 25.85 -8.68 1.16
CA ILE A 71 24.47 -8.27 1.36
C ILE A 71 23.89 -7.80 0.04
N ILE A 72 22.70 -8.30 -0.29
CA ILE A 72 21.96 -7.86 -1.47
C ILE A 72 21.67 -6.36 -1.37
N GLY A 73 21.97 -5.58 -2.41
CA GLY A 73 21.79 -4.12 -2.45
C GLY A 73 20.37 -3.65 -2.10
N SER A 74 19.35 -4.43 -2.45
CA SER A 74 17.94 -4.19 -2.07
C SER A 74 17.71 -4.18 -0.54
N LYS A 75 18.47 -4.98 0.21
CA LYS A 75 18.35 -5.04 1.67
C LYS A 75 18.94 -3.80 2.33
N ILE A 76 20.04 -3.31 1.79
CA ILE A 76 20.66 -2.03 2.18
C ILE A 76 19.70 -0.90 1.85
N GLU A 77 19.08 -0.90 0.66
CA GLU A 77 18.03 0.07 0.31
C GLU A 77 16.90 0.11 1.32
N SER A 78 16.38 -1.07 1.67
CA SER A 78 15.31 -1.23 2.64
C SER A 78 15.72 -0.69 4.01
N TRP A 79 17.00 -0.83 4.39
CA TRP A 79 17.54 -0.23 5.61
C TRP A 79 17.52 1.29 5.54
N PHE A 80 17.99 1.90 4.44
CA PHE A 80 17.96 3.36 4.27
C PHE A 80 16.53 3.92 4.26
N VAL A 81 15.60 3.25 3.59
CA VAL A 81 14.17 3.61 3.61
C VAL A 81 13.65 3.59 5.04
N ARG A 82 13.82 2.48 5.77
CA ARG A 82 13.36 2.36 7.16
C ARG A 82 14.04 3.35 8.11
N ARG A 83 15.34 3.64 7.92
CA ARG A 83 16.07 4.63 8.73
C ARG A 83 15.53 6.04 8.51
N ARG A 84 15.16 6.39 7.28
CA ARG A 84 14.48 7.66 6.97
C ARG A 84 13.07 7.71 7.54
N GLU A 85 12.29 6.62 7.47
CA GLU A 85 10.96 6.59 8.10
C GLU A 85 11.06 6.79 9.62
N ARG A 86 12.04 6.18 10.29
CA ARG A 86 12.31 6.44 11.72
C ARG A 86 12.74 7.88 11.97
N ALA A 87 13.60 8.44 11.11
CA ALA A 87 14.01 9.83 11.21
C ALA A 87 12.81 10.78 11.11
N ARG A 88 11.85 10.52 10.23
CA ARG A 88 10.60 11.28 10.13
C ARG A 88 9.73 11.16 11.37
N LYS A 89 9.60 9.95 11.93
CA LYS A 89 8.87 9.74 13.20
C LYS A 89 9.49 10.50 14.37
N ASN A 90 10.80 10.72 14.33
CA ASN A 90 11.55 11.44 15.34
C ASN A 90 11.71 12.95 15.01
N ASN A 91 11.00 13.48 14.00
CA ASN A 91 11.14 14.86 13.50
C ASN A 91 12.58 15.26 13.06
N GLU A 92 13.48 14.29 12.81
CA GLU A 92 14.84 14.53 12.28
C GLU A 92 14.86 14.85 10.77
N LEU A 93 13.79 14.46 10.07
CA LEU A 93 13.56 14.78 8.68
C LEU A 93 12.16 15.37 8.56
N PRO A 94 11.93 16.30 7.62
CA PRO A 94 10.58 16.73 7.32
C PRO A 94 9.74 15.48 7.04
N ALA A 95 8.48 15.50 7.49
CA ALA A 95 7.50 14.50 7.09
C ALA A 95 7.67 14.28 5.59
N ARG A 96 7.56 13.02 5.15
CA ARG A 96 7.58 12.75 3.71
C ARG A 96 6.58 13.75 3.16
N ALA A 97 7.01 14.62 2.24
CA ALA A 97 6.08 15.22 1.33
C ALA A 97 5.54 14.03 0.52
N VAL A 98 4.64 13.25 1.14
CA VAL A 98 3.42 12.87 0.44
C VAL A 98 2.99 14.20 -0.09
N PRO A 99 2.99 14.38 -1.41
CA PRO A 99 2.51 15.61 -1.93
C PRO A 99 1.07 15.65 -1.41
N ILE A 100 0.82 16.55 -0.45
CA ILE A 100 -0.51 17.04 -0.15
C ILE A 100 -0.81 17.78 -1.45
N PHE A 101 -1.21 17.03 -2.47
CA PHE A 101 -1.46 17.59 -3.77
C PHE A 101 -2.70 18.43 -3.54
N PRO A 102 -2.63 19.77 -3.67
CA PRO A 102 -3.81 20.59 -3.56
C PRO A 102 -4.60 20.29 -4.82
N ILE A 103 -5.45 19.26 -4.77
CA ILE A 103 -6.67 19.33 -5.54
C ILE A 103 -7.30 20.62 -5.02
N SER A 104 -7.41 21.64 -5.88
CA SER A 104 -8.03 22.92 -5.52
C SER A 104 -9.29 22.65 -4.69
N GLU A 105 -9.64 23.50 -3.71
CA GLU A 105 -10.83 23.35 -2.86
C GLU A 105 -12.10 22.91 -3.64
N LYS A 106 -12.20 23.33 -4.91
CA LYS A 106 -13.23 22.89 -5.87
C LYS A 106 -13.18 21.40 -6.24
N GLY A 107 -12.00 20.84 -6.49
CA GLY A 107 -11.84 19.42 -6.82
C GLY A 107 -11.99 18.49 -5.62
N GLU A 108 -11.73 18.94 -4.40
CA GLU A 108 -11.99 18.15 -3.18
C GLU A 108 -13.50 18.00 -2.94
N LEU A 109 -14.27 19.08 -3.06
CA LEU A 109 -15.72 19.04 -3.00
C LEU A 109 -16.33 18.17 -4.11
N GLU A 110 -15.76 18.22 -5.31
CA GLU A 110 -16.27 17.46 -6.44
C GLU A 110 -15.93 15.97 -6.35
N LEU A 111 -14.75 15.61 -5.83
CA LEU A 111 -14.41 14.24 -5.50
C LEU A 111 -15.26 13.70 -4.34
N GLU A 112 -15.60 14.53 -3.34
CA GLU A 112 -16.52 14.16 -2.26
C GLU A 112 -17.91 13.88 -2.80
N ILE A 113 -18.46 14.77 -3.64
CA ILE A 113 -19.75 14.56 -4.30
C ILE A 113 -19.75 13.28 -5.16
N LEU A 114 -18.64 12.99 -5.85
CA LEU A 114 -18.49 11.79 -6.65
C LEU A 114 -18.33 10.52 -5.81
N TYR A 115 -17.59 10.56 -4.71
CA TYR A 115 -17.42 9.43 -3.79
C TYR A 115 -18.75 9.04 -3.14
N GLN A 116 -19.56 10.04 -2.76
CA GLN A 116 -20.94 9.80 -2.28
C GLN A 116 -21.81 9.12 -3.35
N ARG A 117 -21.53 9.33 -4.64
CA ARG A 117 -22.29 8.76 -5.75
C ARG A 117 -21.75 7.42 -6.26
N MET A 118 -20.44 7.23 -6.24
CA MET A 118 -19.71 6.04 -6.67
C MET A 118 -18.46 5.87 -5.80
N PRO A 119 -18.55 5.14 -4.67
CA PRO A 119 -17.41 4.99 -3.75
C PRO A 119 -16.26 4.14 -4.34
N PHE A 120 -16.51 3.45 -5.46
CA PHE A 120 -15.52 2.63 -6.15
C PHE A 120 -15.57 2.90 -7.66
N PRO A 121 -14.97 4.02 -8.13
CA PRO A 121 -14.93 4.33 -9.55
C PRO A 121 -14.13 3.26 -10.32
N SER A 122 -14.61 2.91 -11.51
CA SER A 122 -13.92 2.00 -12.44
C SER A 122 -12.58 2.58 -12.88
N PRO A 123 -11.58 1.79 -13.31
CA PRO A 123 -10.31 2.33 -13.84
C PRO A 123 -10.50 3.33 -14.99
N THR A 124 -11.54 3.17 -15.80
CA THR A 124 -11.93 4.14 -16.83
C THR A 124 -12.39 5.45 -16.21
N ASP A 125 -13.27 5.39 -15.22
CA ASP A 125 -13.79 6.57 -14.52
C ASP A 125 -12.65 7.31 -13.79
N GLN A 126 -11.72 6.57 -13.18
CA GLN A 126 -10.54 7.15 -12.54
C GLN A 126 -9.65 7.92 -13.54
N GLN A 127 -9.59 7.47 -14.80
CA GLN A 127 -8.88 8.15 -15.87
C GLN A 127 -9.63 9.40 -16.35
N GLU A 128 -10.95 9.32 -16.48
CA GLU A 128 -11.77 10.50 -16.85
C GLU A 128 -11.71 11.58 -15.77
N LEU A 129 -11.73 11.19 -14.49
CA LEU A 129 -11.53 12.10 -13.38
C LEU A 129 -10.14 12.73 -13.43
N ALA A 130 -9.12 11.95 -13.80
CA ALA A 130 -7.74 12.43 -13.91
C ALA A 130 -7.62 13.52 -14.97
N ASP A 131 -8.19 13.25 -16.14
CA ASP A 131 -8.19 14.18 -17.26
C ASP A 131 -9.04 15.42 -16.95
N ARG A 132 -10.17 15.27 -16.25
CA ARG A 132 -11.06 16.36 -15.84
C ARG A 132 -10.43 17.32 -14.83
N PHE A 133 -9.69 16.79 -13.86
CA PHE A 133 -9.01 17.59 -12.85
C PHE A 133 -7.58 17.99 -13.27
N GLY A 134 -7.10 17.52 -14.43
CA GLY A 134 -5.73 17.74 -14.88
C GLY A 134 -4.70 17.10 -13.95
N VAL A 135 -5.08 16.03 -13.23
CA VAL A 135 -4.25 15.31 -12.27
C VAL A 135 -3.97 13.90 -12.78
N LYS A 136 -2.95 13.25 -12.24
CA LYS A 136 -2.65 11.85 -12.56
C LYS A 136 -3.69 10.94 -11.91
N VAL A 137 -4.05 9.83 -12.56
CA VAL A 137 -4.95 8.78 -12.00
C VAL A 137 -4.55 8.33 -10.60
N LYS A 138 -3.24 8.21 -10.35
CA LYS A 138 -2.72 7.86 -9.03
C LYS A 138 -3.17 8.83 -7.94
N GLN A 139 -3.41 10.10 -8.28
CA GLN A 139 -3.91 11.12 -7.36
C GLN A 139 -5.38 10.88 -6.99
N ILE A 140 -6.21 10.37 -7.91
CA ILE A 140 -7.62 10.03 -7.65
C ILE A 140 -7.78 8.72 -6.87
N ILE A 141 -6.91 7.74 -7.11
CA ILE A 141 -6.93 6.47 -6.36
C ILE A 141 -6.46 6.65 -4.90
N THR A 142 -5.61 7.65 -4.66
CA THR A 142 -5.00 7.89 -3.33
C THR A 142 -5.78 8.90 -2.50
N TRP A 143 -6.67 9.68 -3.13
CA TRP A 143 -7.64 10.55 -2.47
C TRP A 143 -8.73 9.68 -1.83
#